data_AF-A0A975RHV5-F1
#
_entry.id   AF-A0A975RHV5-F1
#
_cell.length_a   1.000
_cell.length_b   1.000
_cell.length_c   1.000
_cell.angle_alpha   90.00
_cell.angle_beta   90.00
_cell.angle_gamma   90.00
#
_symmetry.space_group_name_H-M   'P 1'
#
loop_
_entity.id
_entity.type
_entity.pdbx_description
1 polymer ?
#
loop_
_entity_poly.entity_id
_entity_poly.type
_entity_poly.pdbx_seq_one_letter_code
_entity_poly.pdbx_strand_id
1 'polypeptide(L)'
;MVTETGTSTAGDRGIEEPFAHPALFYRGEREYLDGIVPFLEAGLAAGEPVAAALPEQNLKALRTALGAAAGRVHLVDMTEAGRNPARIIPGVLLAFADAHPGARVRIIGEPIWPGRSAAEYPACAQHEALINLAFAGRAATILCPYDTDGLDDRVLDDAHATHPVVIDAAGQRPSGRFDPGRIVTGYNLPLPEPADAVRLAVDATNLVEARRLVTAHARRAGFGERRVADLELAASELAENSIAHGGGSGVLRLWSADGHLVCEIRDAGRLTDPLAGRRPAGPRQLHGRGLLLVNHIADLVRVHTGPSGTTTRIHLRLP
;
A
#
# COMPACT_ATOMS: atom_id res chain seq x y z
N MET A 1 65.19 5.38 -1.76
CA MET A 1 64.84 4.88 -0.42
C MET A 1 64.28 6.04 0.36
N VAL A 2 62.96 6.20 0.29
CA VAL A 2 62.20 7.14 1.12
C VAL A 2 61.08 6.32 1.72
N THR A 3 61.06 6.26 3.04
CA THR A 3 60.13 5.53 3.89
C THR A 3 58.78 6.24 3.89
N GLU A 4 57.75 5.59 3.34
CA GLU A 4 56.35 6.00 3.51
C GLU A 4 55.77 5.34 4.76
N THR A 5 55.49 6.18 5.75
CA THR A 5 54.73 5.90 6.95
C THR A 5 53.29 5.55 6.59
N GLY A 6 52.85 4.35 6.99
CA GLY A 6 51.47 3.91 6.87
C GLY A 6 50.53 4.72 7.75
N THR A 7 49.53 5.33 7.12
CA THR A 7 48.33 5.82 7.78
C THR A 7 47.25 4.76 7.68
N SER A 8 47.01 4.10 8.82
CA SER A 8 45.87 3.23 9.09
C SER A 8 44.55 3.95 8.75
N THR A 9 43.84 3.50 7.73
CA THR A 9 42.47 3.94 7.44
C THR A 9 41.53 3.32 8.48
N ALA A 10 40.99 4.19 9.34
CA ALA A 10 39.92 3.88 10.25
C ALA A 10 38.70 3.34 9.48
N GLY A 11 38.09 2.30 10.05
CA GLY A 11 37.01 1.54 9.45
C GLY A 11 35.86 2.39 8.93
N ASP A 12 35.39 2.00 7.74
CA ASP A 12 34.10 2.32 7.18
C ASP A 12 33.01 1.91 8.18
N ARG A 13 32.60 2.84 9.05
CA ARG A 13 31.34 2.70 9.77
C ARG A 13 30.27 2.90 8.72
N GLY A 14 29.85 1.80 8.11
CA GLY A 14 28.71 1.77 7.20
C GLY A 14 27.58 2.58 7.83
N ILE A 15 27.15 3.63 7.13
CA ILE A 15 26.02 4.45 7.55
C ILE A 15 24.84 3.47 7.63
N GLU A 16 24.42 3.09 8.84
CA GLU A 16 23.19 2.33 9.02
C GLU A 16 22.08 3.08 8.29
N GLU A 17 21.38 2.37 7.40
CA GLU A 17 20.27 2.99 6.68
C GLU A 17 19.27 3.53 7.72
N PRO A 18 18.85 4.80 7.59
CA PRO A 18 17.96 5.41 8.57
C PRO A 18 16.59 4.71 8.62
N PHE A 19 16.24 3.94 7.58
CA PHE A 19 15.01 3.19 7.45
C PHE A 19 15.22 1.69 7.71
N ALA A 20 14.28 1.06 8.44
CA ALA A 20 14.23 -0.38 8.61
C ALA A 20 12.81 -0.92 8.38
N HIS A 21 12.71 -2.05 7.70
CA HIS A 21 11.44 -2.73 7.39
C HIS A 21 11.48 -4.22 7.80
N PRO A 22 11.51 -4.55 9.10
CA PRO A 22 11.51 -5.94 9.55
C PRO A 22 10.14 -6.63 9.43
N ALA A 23 10.13 -7.90 9.01
CA ALA A 23 8.99 -8.78 9.19
C ALA A 23 9.10 -9.56 10.50
N LEU A 24 8.02 -9.63 11.28
CA LEU A 24 7.90 -10.45 12.49
C LEU A 24 7.02 -11.66 12.18
N PHE A 25 7.63 -12.85 12.15
CA PHE A 25 6.90 -14.11 12.07
C PHE A 25 6.53 -14.57 13.47
N TYR A 26 5.26 -14.87 13.70
CA TYR A 26 4.74 -15.25 15.00
C TYR A 26 3.78 -16.46 14.91
N ARG A 27 3.59 -17.13 16.05
CA ARG A 27 2.54 -18.14 16.27
C ARG A 27 1.67 -17.79 17.47
N GLY A 28 0.38 -17.62 17.20
CA GLY A 28 -0.61 -17.30 18.22
C GLY A 28 -0.41 -15.94 18.89
N GLU A 29 -1.34 -15.61 19.79
CA GLU A 29 -1.43 -14.29 20.42
C GLU A 29 -0.23 -13.94 21.30
N ARG A 30 0.36 -14.94 21.97
CA ARG A 30 1.49 -14.70 22.87
C ARG A 30 2.73 -14.21 22.12
N GLU A 31 3.17 -14.94 21.09
CA GLU A 31 4.35 -14.53 20.31
C GLU A 31 4.08 -13.22 19.56
N TYR A 32 2.83 -13.00 19.12
CA TYR A 32 2.42 -11.72 18.53
C TYR A 32 2.68 -10.56 19.49
N LEU A 33 2.15 -10.61 20.71
CA LEU A 33 2.30 -9.56 21.72
C LEU A 33 3.75 -9.42 22.20
N ASP A 34 4.45 -10.54 22.42
CA ASP A 34 5.86 -10.56 22.81
C ASP A 34 6.75 -9.89 21.75
N GLY A 35 6.35 -9.93 20.47
CA GLY A 35 7.06 -9.24 19.39
C GLY A 35 6.70 -7.77 19.23
N ILE A 36 5.43 -7.39 19.37
CA ILE A 36 4.98 -6.02 19.06
C ILE A 36 4.98 -5.05 20.25
N VAL A 37 4.74 -5.53 21.47
CA VAL A 37 4.66 -4.66 22.66
C VAL A 37 6.03 -4.06 23.00
N PRO A 38 7.12 -4.84 23.11
CA PRO A 38 8.44 -4.28 23.40
C PRO A 38 8.92 -3.30 22.33
N PHE A 39 8.53 -3.52 21.07
CA PHE A 39 8.85 -2.61 19.97
C PHE A 39 8.27 -1.21 20.19
N LEU A 40 7.00 -1.13 20.60
CA LEU A 40 6.31 0.13 20.90
C LEU A 40 6.83 0.77 22.19
N GLU A 41 7.00 -0.02 23.26
CA GLU A 41 7.50 0.48 24.55
C GLU A 41 8.91 1.04 24.44
N ALA A 42 9.78 0.40 23.66
CA ALA A 42 11.12 0.92 23.38
C ALA A 42 11.09 2.25 22.63
N GLY A 43 10.16 2.43 21.68
CA GLY A 43 9.94 3.72 21.02
C GLY A 43 9.49 4.80 22.00
N LEU A 44 8.49 4.49 22.82
CA LEU A 44 7.98 5.40 23.85
C LEU A 44 9.06 5.79 24.88
N ALA A 45 9.89 4.83 25.30
CA ALA A 45 11.00 5.08 26.22
C ALA A 45 12.10 5.97 25.61
N ALA A 46 12.33 5.84 24.30
CA ALA A 46 13.26 6.68 23.55
C ALA A 46 12.67 8.06 23.16
N GLY A 47 11.40 8.32 23.45
CA GLY A 47 10.71 9.54 23.02
C GLY A 47 10.39 9.58 21.51
N GLU A 48 10.46 8.43 20.84
CA GLU A 48 10.08 8.28 19.44
C GLU A 48 8.56 8.19 19.31
N PRO A 49 7.92 8.93 18.37
CA PRO A 49 6.51 8.75 18.06
C PRO A 49 6.23 7.34 17.55
N VAL A 50 5.18 6.70 18.09
CA VAL A 50 4.82 5.32 17.75
C VAL A 50 3.38 5.21 17.23
N ALA A 51 3.19 4.36 16.21
CA ALA A 51 1.89 4.03 15.64
C ALA A 51 1.71 2.51 15.48
N ALA A 52 0.46 2.04 15.55
CA ALA A 52 0.09 0.68 15.23
C ALA A 52 -1.15 0.68 14.33
N ALA A 53 -0.97 0.22 13.09
CA ALA A 53 -2.01 0.03 12.12
C ALA A 53 -2.27 -1.47 11.95
N LEU A 54 -3.25 -1.99 12.68
CA LEU A 54 -3.51 -3.43 12.85
C LEU A 54 -4.99 -3.74 12.64
N PRO A 55 -5.38 -4.99 12.35
CA PRO A 55 -6.77 -5.40 12.40
C PRO A 55 -7.43 -5.08 13.76
N GLU A 56 -8.70 -4.69 13.77
CA GLU A 56 -9.40 -4.25 15.00
C GLU A 56 -9.32 -5.26 16.16
N GLN A 57 -9.33 -6.57 15.88
CA GLN A 57 -9.15 -7.60 16.91
C GLN A 57 -7.76 -7.53 17.57
N ASN A 58 -6.71 -7.29 16.79
CA ASN A 58 -5.34 -7.17 17.26
C ASN A 58 -5.12 -5.84 17.99
N LEU A 59 -5.79 -4.77 17.55
CA LEU A 59 -5.82 -3.49 18.29
C LEU A 59 -6.41 -3.65 19.69
N LYS A 60 -7.46 -4.46 19.85
CA LYS A 60 -8.05 -4.73 21.18
C LYS A 60 -7.06 -5.47 22.09
N ALA A 61 -6.42 -6.53 21.59
CA ALA A 61 -5.39 -7.27 22.34
C ALA A 61 -4.22 -6.34 22.73
N LEU A 62 -3.73 -5.54 21.77
CA LEU A 62 -2.66 -4.58 22.00
C LEU A 62 -3.01 -3.53 23.06
N ARG A 63 -4.24 -2.97 23.04
CA ARG A 63 -4.69 -2.00 24.06
C ARG A 63 -4.68 -2.61 25.46
N THR A 64 -5.14 -3.85 25.59
CA THR A 64 -5.11 -4.56 26.87
C THR A 64 -3.68 -4.78 27.35
N ALA A 65 -2.77 -5.19 26.47
CA ALA A 65 -1.38 -5.43 26.82
C ALA A 65 -0.61 -4.15 27.21
N LEU A 66 -0.83 -3.04 26.51
CA LEU A 66 -0.17 -1.75 26.80
C LEU A 66 -0.74 -1.02 28.02
N GLY A 67 -1.97 -1.33 28.44
CA GLY A 67 -2.66 -0.61 29.51
C GLY A 67 -2.67 0.90 29.29
N ALA A 68 -2.21 1.68 30.26
CA ALA A 68 -2.18 3.14 30.17
C ALA A 68 -1.28 3.68 29.04
N ALA A 69 -0.27 2.92 28.60
CA ALA A 69 0.62 3.35 27.53
C ALA A 69 -0.09 3.44 26.17
N ALA A 70 -1.22 2.75 25.99
CA ALA A 70 -2.00 2.78 24.75
C ALA A 70 -2.43 4.19 24.34
N GLY A 71 -2.67 5.10 25.30
CA GLY A 71 -3.03 6.49 25.02
C GLY A 71 -1.92 7.32 24.37
N ARG A 72 -0.69 6.80 24.32
CA ARG A 72 0.47 7.43 23.66
C ARG A 72 0.79 6.81 22.30
N VAL A 73 0.04 5.80 21.87
CA VAL A 73 0.22 5.12 20.57
C VAL A 73 -0.86 5.59 19.60
N HIS A 74 -0.47 6.00 18.40
CA HIS A 74 -1.45 6.29 17.35
C HIS A 74 -1.99 4.98 16.76
N LEU A 75 -3.26 4.68 17.05
CA LEU A 75 -3.90 3.43 16.62
C LEU A 75 -4.77 3.65 15.38
N VAL A 76 -4.61 2.80 14.37
CA VAL A 76 -5.36 2.83 13.11
C VAL A 76 -5.92 1.45 12.80
N ASP A 77 -7.21 1.35 12.50
CA ASP A 77 -7.81 0.10 12.04
C ASP A 77 -7.40 -0.22 10.60
N MET A 78 -6.57 -1.24 10.44
CA MET A 78 -6.07 -1.67 9.13
C MET A 78 -7.14 -2.36 8.29
N THR A 79 -8.22 -2.86 8.88
CA THR A 79 -9.37 -3.42 8.11
C THR A 79 -10.19 -2.34 7.40
N GLU A 80 -10.05 -1.07 7.81
CA GLU A 80 -10.64 0.10 7.17
C GLU A 80 -9.61 0.82 6.29
N ALA A 81 -8.48 1.22 6.87
CA ALA A 81 -7.44 1.98 6.16
C ALA A 81 -6.74 1.16 5.07
N GLY A 82 -6.60 -0.14 5.29
CA GLY A 82 -5.93 -1.08 4.41
C GLY A 82 -6.83 -1.81 3.42
N ARG A 83 -8.14 -1.53 3.36
CA ARG A 83 -9.03 -2.11 2.32
C ARG A 83 -8.43 -1.95 0.93
N ASN A 84 -7.95 -0.74 0.66
CA ASN A 84 -7.11 -0.45 -0.49
C ASN A 84 -5.65 -0.27 -0.04
N PRO A 85 -4.76 -1.24 -0.32
CA PRO A 85 -3.34 -1.15 0.04
C PRO A 85 -2.60 0.07 -0.53
N ALA A 86 -3.11 0.66 -1.61
CA ALA A 86 -2.54 1.86 -2.19
C ALA A 86 -2.74 3.13 -1.32
N ARG A 87 -3.67 3.10 -0.35
CA ARG A 87 -3.91 4.22 0.59
C ARG A 87 -2.92 4.22 1.76
N ILE A 88 -2.36 3.06 2.11
CA ILE A 88 -1.62 2.87 3.36
C ILE A 88 -0.33 3.70 3.37
N ILE A 89 0.47 3.66 2.30
CA ILE A 89 1.71 4.46 2.20
C ILE A 89 1.41 5.95 2.38
N PRO A 90 0.55 6.60 1.56
CA PRO A 90 0.35 8.04 1.68
C PRO A 90 -0.50 8.44 2.90
N GLY A 91 -1.52 7.66 3.25
CA GLY A 91 -2.54 8.05 4.23
C GLY A 91 -2.30 7.56 5.66
N VAL A 92 -1.45 6.56 5.86
CA VAL A 92 -1.13 6.01 7.18
C VAL A 92 0.35 6.22 7.47
N LEU A 93 1.23 5.61 6.67
CA LEU A 93 2.66 5.55 6.98
C LEU A 93 3.33 6.92 6.83
N LEU A 94 3.23 7.53 5.64
CA LEU A 94 3.83 8.84 5.38
C LEU A 94 3.09 9.95 6.13
N ALA A 95 1.76 9.89 6.23
CA ALA A 95 1.00 10.84 7.03
C ALA A 95 1.47 10.88 8.50
N PHE A 96 1.72 9.71 9.11
CA PHE A 96 2.24 9.64 10.48
C PHE A 96 3.69 10.15 10.57
N ALA A 97 4.56 9.75 9.65
CA ALA A 97 5.96 10.19 9.63
C ALA A 97 6.08 11.71 9.41
N ASP A 98 5.34 12.26 8.45
CA ASP A 98 5.38 13.68 8.09
C ASP A 98 4.75 14.58 9.18
N ALA A 99 3.89 14.03 10.04
CA ALA A 99 3.37 14.72 11.23
C ALA A 99 4.43 14.91 12.34
N HIS A 100 5.58 14.24 12.25
CA HIS A 100 6.65 14.27 13.25
C HIS A 100 8.00 14.66 12.61
N PRO A 101 8.13 15.88 12.07
CA PRO A 101 9.33 16.31 11.36
C PRO A 101 10.56 16.27 12.26
N GLY A 102 11.64 15.66 11.77
CA GLY A 102 12.91 15.57 12.49
C GLY A 102 12.99 14.49 13.57
N ALA A 103 11.91 13.74 13.81
CA ALA A 103 11.91 12.60 14.72
C ALA A 103 12.08 11.28 13.95
N ARG A 104 12.71 10.29 14.61
CA ARG A 104 12.59 8.89 14.18
C ARG A 104 11.22 8.38 14.61
N VAL A 105 10.50 7.70 13.72
CA VAL A 105 9.19 7.10 14.02
C VAL A 105 9.22 5.58 14.01
N ARG A 106 8.36 4.96 14.81
CA ARG A 106 8.12 3.50 14.78
C ARG A 106 6.67 3.21 14.44
N ILE A 107 6.46 2.33 13.48
CA ILE A 107 5.13 1.97 13.01
C ILE A 107 5.04 0.46 12.98
N ILE A 108 3.94 -0.10 13.47
CA ILE A 108 3.57 -1.48 13.16
C ILE A 108 2.50 -1.43 12.07
N GLY A 109 2.67 -2.19 10.99
CA GLY A 109 1.69 -2.32 9.92
C GLY A 109 1.36 -3.78 9.68
N GLU A 110 0.09 -4.16 9.78
CA GLU A 110 -0.36 -5.53 9.46
C GLU A 110 -1.41 -5.49 8.34
N PRO A 111 -1.03 -5.15 7.10
CA PRO A 111 -1.97 -5.05 5.97
C PRO A 111 -2.33 -6.42 5.37
N ILE A 112 -1.61 -7.47 5.75
CA ILE A 112 -1.85 -8.86 5.36
C ILE A 112 -2.22 -9.64 6.64
N TRP A 113 -3.47 -10.08 6.72
CA TRP A 113 -4.00 -10.92 7.80
C TRP A 113 -4.79 -12.09 7.18
N PRO A 114 -5.03 -13.18 7.94
CA PRO A 114 -5.87 -14.29 7.48
C PRO A 114 -7.24 -13.79 7.01
N GLY A 115 -7.61 -14.12 5.76
CA GLY A 115 -8.89 -13.72 5.17
C GLY A 115 -8.81 -12.68 4.05
N ARG A 116 -7.61 -12.19 3.69
CA ARG A 116 -7.43 -11.44 2.43
C ARG A 116 -7.81 -12.29 1.22
N SER A 117 -8.65 -11.74 0.35
CA SER A 117 -9.07 -12.44 -0.87
C SER A 117 -7.95 -12.52 -1.90
N ALA A 118 -8.07 -13.46 -2.85
CA ALA A 118 -7.18 -13.57 -4.00
C ALA A 118 -7.16 -12.30 -4.89
N ALA A 119 -8.22 -11.48 -4.81
CA ALA A 119 -8.31 -10.20 -5.51
C ALA A 119 -7.53 -9.08 -4.79
N GLU A 120 -7.48 -9.09 -3.45
CA GLU A 120 -6.79 -8.08 -2.66
C GLU A 120 -5.30 -8.39 -2.51
N TYR A 121 -4.95 -9.65 -2.26
CA TYR A 121 -3.62 -10.05 -1.85
C TYR A 121 -2.48 -9.57 -2.77
N PRO A 122 -2.59 -9.63 -4.11
CA PRO A 122 -1.56 -9.07 -4.99
C PRO A 122 -1.27 -7.58 -4.74
N ALA A 123 -2.29 -6.78 -4.42
CA ALA A 123 -2.11 -5.37 -4.10
C ALA A 123 -1.43 -5.17 -2.74
N CYS A 124 -1.68 -6.07 -1.77
CA CYS A 124 -0.99 -6.09 -0.48
C CYS A 124 0.49 -6.45 -0.63
N ALA A 125 0.81 -7.53 -1.36
CA ALA A 125 2.20 -7.93 -1.59
C ALA A 125 3.00 -6.85 -2.32
N GLN A 126 2.42 -6.19 -3.33
CA GLN A 126 3.04 -5.03 -3.98
C GLN A 126 3.18 -3.85 -3.01
N HIS A 127 2.21 -3.61 -2.13
CA HIS A 127 2.33 -2.56 -1.10
C HIS A 127 3.54 -2.79 -0.20
N GLU A 128 3.70 -4.01 0.34
CA GLU A 128 4.84 -4.39 1.19
C GLU A 128 6.18 -4.14 0.49
N ALA A 129 6.30 -4.56 -0.77
CA ALA A 129 7.51 -4.34 -1.56
C ALA A 129 7.83 -2.84 -1.74
N LEU A 130 6.80 -2.01 -1.93
CA LEU A 130 6.93 -0.58 -2.20
C LEU A 130 7.23 0.27 -0.96
N ILE A 131 7.05 -0.26 0.26
CA ILE A 131 7.43 0.45 1.49
C ILE A 131 8.92 0.81 1.47
N ASN A 132 9.79 -0.14 1.09
CA ASN A 132 11.25 0.09 0.99
C ASN A 132 11.59 1.28 0.09
N LEU A 133 10.94 1.38 -1.07
CA LEU A 133 11.15 2.48 -2.00
C LEU A 133 10.57 3.81 -1.48
N ALA A 134 9.41 3.77 -0.82
CA ALA A 134 8.74 4.96 -0.32
C ALA A 134 9.46 5.59 0.89
N PHE A 135 10.14 4.77 1.70
CA PHE A 135 10.81 5.19 2.93
C PHE A 135 12.34 5.23 2.84
N ALA A 136 12.93 4.93 1.69
CA ALA A 136 14.37 5.07 1.47
C ALA A 136 14.89 6.44 1.97
N GLY A 137 15.88 6.41 2.86
CA GLY A 137 16.48 7.61 3.45
C GLY A 137 15.70 8.28 4.59
N ARG A 138 14.52 7.76 4.99
CA ARG A 138 13.74 8.30 6.12
C ARG A 138 14.13 7.65 7.44
N ALA A 139 14.12 8.42 8.53
CA ALA A 139 14.31 7.90 9.88
C ALA A 139 13.04 7.20 10.38
N ALA A 140 12.82 5.95 10.00
CA ALA A 140 11.65 5.19 10.41
C ALA A 140 11.95 3.70 10.60
N THR A 141 11.17 3.04 11.44
CA THR A 141 11.08 1.57 11.46
C THR A 141 9.65 1.16 11.27
N ILE A 142 9.40 0.31 10.27
CA ILE A 142 8.08 -0.26 10.00
C ILE A 142 8.16 -1.77 10.25
N LEU A 143 7.55 -2.24 11.32
CA LEU A 143 7.48 -3.66 11.68
C LEU A 143 6.20 -4.27 11.11
N CYS A 144 6.32 -5.34 10.33
CA CYS A 144 5.18 -6.03 9.73
C CYS A 144 5.00 -7.44 10.30
N PRO A 145 3.95 -7.72 11.09
CA PRO A 145 3.68 -9.06 11.61
C PRO A 145 3.10 -10.01 10.55
N TYR A 146 3.47 -11.29 10.62
CA TYR A 146 2.98 -12.38 9.78
C TYR A 146 2.65 -13.61 10.63
N ASP A 147 1.38 -14.01 10.63
CA ASP A 147 0.88 -15.20 11.33
C ASP A 147 1.31 -16.47 10.56
N THR A 148 2.22 -17.25 11.15
CA THR A 148 2.73 -18.47 10.49
C THR A 148 1.80 -19.67 10.59
N ASP A 149 0.75 -19.61 11.42
CA ASP A 149 -0.27 -20.66 11.51
C ASP A 149 -1.47 -20.34 10.59
N GLY A 150 -1.77 -19.05 10.40
CA GLY A 150 -2.94 -18.58 9.66
C GLY A 150 -2.72 -18.16 8.20
N LEU A 151 -1.47 -17.96 7.76
CA LEU A 151 -1.14 -17.54 6.40
C LEU A 151 -0.53 -18.68 5.57
N ASP A 152 -0.86 -18.71 4.28
CA ASP A 152 -0.30 -19.68 3.34
C ASP A 152 1.23 -19.51 3.18
N ASP A 153 1.95 -20.60 2.92
CA ASP A 153 3.41 -20.62 2.71
C ASP A 153 3.88 -19.58 1.67
N ARG A 154 3.09 -19.37 0.61
CA ARG A 154 3.37 -18.37 -0.41
C ARG A 154 3.44 -16.95 0.18
N VAL A 155 2.56 -16.64 1.13
CA VAL A 155 2.53 -15.33 1.79
C VAL A 155 3.77 -15.13 2.63
N LEU A 156 4.19 -16.17 3.35
CA LEU A 156 5.41 -16.14 4.17
C LEU A 156 6.67 -16.01 3.30
N ASP A 157 6.72 -16.73 2.17
CA ASP A 157 7.78 -16.62 1.18
C ASP A 157 7.87 -15.20 0.57
N ASP A 158 6.74 -14.56 0.30
CA ASP A 158 6.69 -13.19 -0.19
C ASP A 158 7.13 -12.19 0.89
N ALA A 159 6.79 -12.42 2.17
CA ALA A 159 7.28 -11.61 3.28
C ALA A 159 8.82 -11.66 3.37
N HIS A 160 9.42 -12.83 3.19
CA HIS A 160 10.88 -12.97 3.09
C HIS A 160 11.47 -12.17 1.90
N ALA A 161 10.74 -12.03 0.80
CA ALA A 161 11.19 -11.29 -0.36
C ALA A 161 11.00 -9.77 -0.23
N THR A 162 10.04 -9.30 0.56
CA THR A 162 9.76 -7.85 0.74
C THR A 162 10.46 -7.21 1.94
N HIS A 163 10.96 -8.01 2.89
CA HIS A 163 11.58 -7.51 4.13
C HIS A 163 13.08 -7.83 4.16
N PRO A 164 13.98 -6.83 4.28
CA PRO A 164 15.42 -7.07 4.36
C PRO A 164 15.84 -7.79 5.66
N VAL A 165 15.02 -7.69 6.70
CA VAL A 165 15.25 -8.29 8.02
C VAL A 165 14.01 -9.08 8.42
N VAL A 166 14.23 -10.23 9.03
CA VAL A 166 13.18 -11.11 9.53
C VAL A 166 13.44 -11.45 11.00
N ILE A 167 12.36 -11.47 11.78
CA ILE A 167 12.35 -11.70 13.22
C ILE A 167 11.41 -12.89 13.46
N ASP A 168 11.86 -13.85 14.25
CA ASP A 168 11.05 -14.97 14.75
C ASP A 168 11.54 -15.36 16.16
N ALA A 169 11.05 -16.48 16.70
CA ALA A 169 11.46 -16.98 18.01
C ALA A 169 12.98 -17.27 18.15
N ALA A 170 13.72 -17.46 17.05
CA ALA A 170 15.17 -17.62 17.07
C ALA A 170 15.92 -16.27 17.03
N GLY A 171 15.22 -15.16 16.86
CA GLY A 171 15.75 -13.81 16.88
C GLY A 171 15.73 -13.13 15.50
N GLN A 172 16.45 -12.01 15.42
CA GLN A 172 16.52 -11.17 14.23
C GLN A 172 17.68 -11.59 13.31
N ARG A 173 17.44 -11.67 12.01
CA ARG A 173 18.48 -11.95 10.99
C ARG A 173 18.15 -11.28 9.65
N PRO A 174 19.15 -11.04 8.78
CA PRO A 174 18.89 -10.64 7.40
C PRO A 174 18.08 -11.69 6.64
N SER A 175 17.17 -11.26 5.77
CA SER A 175 16.48 -12.17 4.86
C SER A 175 17.37 -12.52 3.67
N GLY A 176 17.77 -13.78 3.55
CA GLY A 176 18.55 -14.26 2.40
C GLY A 176 17.79 -14.30 1.07
N ARG A 177 16.50 -13.90 1.06
CA ARG A 177 15.62 -13.91 -0.12
C ARG A 177 15.11 -12.53 -0.51
N PHE A 178 15.63 -11.47 0.13
CA PHE A 178 15.17 -10.10 -0.09
C PHE A 178 15.33 -9.69 -1.57
N ASP A 179 14.18 -9.52 -2.24
CA ASP A 179 14.04 -9.09 -3.63
C ASP A 179 12.63 -8.49 -3.83
N PRO A 180 12.41 -7.25 -3.36
CA PRO A 180 11.10 -6.61 -3.49
C PRO A 180 10.73 -6.36 -4.98
N GLY A 181 11.72 -6.24 -5.86
CA GLY A 181 11.50 -6.06 -7.30
C GLY A 181 10.81 -7.26 -7.95
N ARG A 182 11.17 -8.49 -7.54
CA ARG A 182 10.48 -9.72 -7.93
C ARG A 182 9.01 -9.71 -7.53
N ILE A 183 8.68 -9.19 -6.34
CA ILE A 183 7.29 -9.13 -5.87
C ILE A 183 6.48 -8.11 -6.67
N VAL A 184 7.03 -6.90 -6.90
CA VAL A 184 6.38 -5.88 -7.73
C VAL A 184 6.08 -6.42 -9.14
N THR A 185 7.07 -7.08 -9.76
CA THR A 185 6.95 -7.63 -11.11
C THR A 185 6.04 -8.87 -11.16
N GLY A 186 6.19 -9.78 -10.21
CA GLY A 186 5.44 -11.04 -10.15
C GLY A 186 3.95 -10.85 -9.89
N TYR A 187 3.56 -9.78 -9.19
CA TYR A 187 2.16 -9.43 -8.95
C TYR A 187 1.59 -8.40 -9.93
N ASN A 188 2.36 -7.95 -10.92
CA ASN A 188 1.86 -7.21 -12.08
C ASN A 188 1.11 -8.15 -13.05
N LEU A 189 0.05 -8.77 -12.55
CA LEU A 189 -0.71 -9.80 -13.25
C LEU A 189 -1.75 -9.16 -14.18
N PRO A 190 -1.95 -9.71 -15.40
CA PRO A 190 -3.06 -9.31 -16.27
C PRO A 190 -4.40 -9.38 -15.54
N LEU A 191 -5.26 -8.38 -15.76
CA LEU A 191 -6.60 -8.35 -15.20
C LEU A 191 -7.57 -9.02 -16.20
N PRO A 192 -8.25 -10.11 -15.82
CA PRO A 192 -9.12 -10.86 -16.73
C PRO A 192 -10.23 -9.98 -17.32
N GLU A 193 -10.48 -10.13 -18.62
CA GLU A 193 -11.51 -9.33 -19.31
C GLU A 193 -12.92 -9.79 -18.92
N PRO A 194 -13.83 -8.88 -18.52
CA PRO A 194 -15.20 -9.23 -18.18
C PRO A 194 -16.02 -9.56 -19.44
N ALA A 195 -16.87 -10.60 -19.35
CA ALA A 195 -17.77 -11.00 -20.43
C ALA A 195 -18.86 -9.94 -20.69
N ASP A 196 -19.52 -9.45 -19.65
CA ASP A 196 -20.74 -8.63 -19.75
C ASP A 196 -20.53 -7.15 -19.38
N ALA A 197 -19.33 -6.61 -19.62
CA ALA A 197 -19.08 -5.20 -19.32
C ALA A 197 -19.68 -4.26 -20.36
N VAL A 198 -20.30 -3.18 -19.86
CA VAL A 198 -20.61 -2.01 -20.69
C VAL A 198 -19.30 -1.33 -21.05
N ARG A 199 -19.12 -0.97 -22.33
CA ARG A 199 -17.86 -0.42 -22.86
C ARG A 199 -18.09 0.94 -23.50
N LEU A 200 -17.17 1.85 -23.29
CA LEU A 200 -17.13 3.15 -23.95
C LEU A 200 -15.68 3.47 -24.32
N ALA A 201 -15.42 3.76 -25.59
CA ALA A 201 -14.16 4.40 -25.99
C ALA A 201 -14.21 5.86 -25.53
N VAL A 202 -13.19 6.32 -24.80
CA VAL A 202 -13.14 7.64 -24.18
C VAL A 202 -11.96 8.41 -24.73
N ASP A 203 -12.20 9.64 -25.15
CA ASP A 203 -11.20 10.63 -25.53
C ASP A 203 -11.63 12.03 -25.02
N ALA A 204 -10.87 13.07 -25.40
CA ALA A 204 -11.13 14.44 -24.94
C ALA A 204 -12.52 14.98 -25.35
N THR A 205 -13.18 14.39 -26.34
CA THR A 205 -14.45 14.89 -26.90
C THR A 205 -15.69 14.36 -26.17
N ASN A 206 -15.58 13.25 -25.45
CA ASN A 206 -16.74 12.56 -24.86
C ASN A 206 -16.65 12.31 -23.35
N LEU A 207 -15.80 13.05 -22.62
CA LEU A 207 -15.71 12.98 -21.16
C LEU A 207 -17.06 13.19 -20.44
N VAL A 208 -17.93 14.03 -20.98
CA VAL A 208 -19.28 14.25 -20.43
C VAL A 208 -20.14 12.99 -20.55
N GLU A 209 -20.02 12.25 -21.66
CA GLU A 209 -20.73 10.99 -21.87
C GLU A 209 -20.21 9.90 -20.93
N ALA A 210 -18.89 9.81 -20.77
CA ALA A 210 -18.25 8.89 -19.83
C ALA A 210 -18.75 9.12 -18.39
N ARG A 211 -18.78 10.38 -17.92
CA ARG A 211 -19.34 10.73 -16.61
C ARG A 211 -20.79 10.29 -16.47
N ARG A 212 -21.65 10.64 -17.44
CA ARG A 212 -23.08 10.24 -17.42
C ARG A 212 -23.26 8.74 -17.35
N LEU A 213 -22.46 7.98 -18.11
CA LEU A 213 -22.52 6.52 -18.14
C LEU A 213 -22.17 5.93 -16.76
N VAL A 214 -21.07 6.39 -16.17
CA VAL A 214 -20.61 5.97 -14.83
C VAL A 214 -21.67 6.26 -13.78
N THR A 215 -22.16 7.51 -13.73
CA THR A 215 -23.18 7.96 -12.77
C THR A 215 -24.48 7.14 -12.91
N ALA A 216 -24.93 6.89 -14.14
CA ALA A 216 -26.11 6.07 -14.39
C ALA A 216 -25.93 4.61 -13.94
N HIS A 217 -24.76 4.01 -14.18
CA HIS A 217 -24.47 2.65 -13.75
C HIS A 217 -24.37 2.55 -12.23
N ALA A 218 -23.72 3.52 -11.59
CA ALA A 218 -23.62 3.61 -10.13
C ALA A 218 -25.00 3.71 -9.45
N ARG A 219 -25.88 4.57 -9.95
CA ARG A 219 -27.26 4.69 -9.44
C ARG A 219 -28.05 3.40 -9.62
N ARG A 220 -27.94 2.73 -10.78
CA ARG A 220 -28.60 1.44 -11.01
C ARG A 220 -28.10 0.34 -10.07
N ALA A 221 -26.83 0.41 -9.66
CA ALA A 221 -26.23 -0.49 -8.69
C ALA A 221 -26.62 -0.17 -7.23
N GLY A 222 -27.46 0.86 -7.00
CA GLY A 222 -28.01 1.20 -5.68
C GLY A 222 -27.18 2.18 -4.87
N PHE A 223 -26.07 2.71 -5.40
CA PHE A 223 -25.24 3.67 -4.65
C PHE A 223 -26.00 4.96 -4.32
N GLY A 224 -25.82 5.46 -3.10
CA GLY A 224 -26.25 6.80 -2.72
C GLY A 224 -25.42 7.90 -3.39
N GLU A 225 -25.98 9.10 -3.49
CA GLU A 225 -25.44 10.22 -4.29
C GLU A 225 -23.98 10.57 -3.98
N ARG A 226 -23.54 10.48 -2.72
CA ARG A 226 -22.13 10.70 -2.36
C ARG A 226 -21.20 9.69 -3.05
N ARG A 227 -21.52 8.39 -2.98
CA ARG A 227 -20.68 7.35 -3.59
C ARG A 227 -20.77 7.35 -5.11
N VAL A 228 -21.90 7.80 -5.66
CA VAL A 228 -22.04 8.07 -7.10
C VAL A 228 -21.06 9.17 -7.53
N ALA A 229 -21.03 10.30 -6.80
CA ALA A 229 -20.10 11.40 -7.08
C ALA A 229 -18.63 10.99 -6.91
N ASP A 230 -18.32 10.19 -5.88
CA ASP A 230 -16.98 9.64 -5.68
C ASP A 230 -16.54 8.78 -6.89
N LEU A 231 -17.41 7.87 -7.36
CA LEU A 231 -17.10 7.04 -8.52
C LEU A 231 -16.97 7.85 -9.81
N GLU A 232 -17.84 8.83 -10.03
CA GLU A 232 -17.75 9.74 -11.18
C GLU A 232 -16.41 10.49 -11.19
N LEU A 233 -15.96 10.98 -10.03
CA LEU A 233 -14.67 11.65 -9.89
C LEU A 233 -13.53 10.68 -10.18
N ALA A 234 -13.52 9.49 -9.58
CA ALA A 234 -12.47 8.50 -9.81
C ALA A 234 -12.40 8.07 -11.29
N ALA A 235 -13.53 7.85 -11.94
CA ALA A 235 -13.58 7.50 -13.36
C ALA A 235 -13.13 8.65 -14.26
N SER A 236 -13.44 9.90 -13.89
CA SER A 236 -12.98 11.09 -14.63
C SER A 236 -11.46 11.24 -14.55
N GLU A 237 -10.88 11.10 -13.36
CA GLU A 237 -9.43 11.14 -13.16
C GLU A 237 -8.72 10.03 -13.97
N LEU A 238 -9.31 8.84 -14.02
CA LEU A 238 -8.79 7.74 -14.83
C LEU A 238 -8.86 8.06 -16.34
N ALA A 239 -9.99 8.58 -16.82
CA ALA A 239 -10.15 9.01 -18.21
C ALA A 239 -9.18 10.12 -18.61
N GLU A 240 -9.04 11.14 -17.77
CA GLU A 240 -8.10 12.24 -17.99
C GLU A 240 -6.65 11.77 -17.99
N ASN A 241 -6.27 10.84 -17.10
CA ASN A 241 -4.95 10.22 -17.12
C ASN A 241 -4.72 9.42 -18.42
N SER A 242 -5.71 8.66 -18.89
CA SER A 242 -5.60 7.92 -20.16
C SER A 242 -5.46 8.86 -21.36
N ILE A 243 -6.09 10.03 -21.34
CA ILE A 243 -5.93 11.02 -22.42
C ILE A 243 -4.56 11.69 -22.35
N ALA A 244 -4.17 12.17 -21.16
CA ALA A 244 -2.93 12.94 -20.98
C ALA A 244 -1.67 12.07 -21.07
N HIS A 245 -1.73 10.81 -20.61
CA HIS A 245 -0.58 9.93 -20.45
C HIS A 245 -0.74 8.57 -21.16
N GLY A 246 -1.97 8.21 -21.55
CA GLY A 246 -2.35 6.92 -22.13
C GLY A 246 -2.36 6.85 -23.66
N GLY A 247 -1.90 7.90 -24.35
CA GLY A 247 -1.91 7.97 -25.81
C GLY A 247 -3.14 8.66 -26.42
N GLY A 248 -3.83 9.49 -25.63
CA GLY A 248 -4.92 10.35 -26.11
C GLY A 248 -6.32 9.74 -26.01
N SER A 249 -6.44 8.47 -25.66
CA SER A 249 -7.72 7.78 -25.48
C SER A 249 -7.59 6.56 -24.57
N GLY A 250 -8.73 6.03 -24.13
CA GLY A 250 -8.83 4.79 -23.38
C GLY A 250 -10.17 4.07 -23.61
N VAL A 251 -10.30 2.88 -23.06
CA VAL A 251 -11.55 2.11 -23.05
C VAL A 251 -12.03 1.98 -21.62
N LEU A 252 -13.12 2.68 -21.31
CA LEU A 252 -13.86 2.56 -20.06
C LEU A 252 -14.73 1.30 -20.09
N ARG A 253 -14.68 0.51 -19.03
CA ARG A 253 -15.54 -0.67 -18.82
C ARG A 253 -16.22 -0.59 -17.45
N LEU A 254 -17.50 -0.94 -17.41
CA LEU A 254 -18.31 -0.97 -16.19
C LEU A 254 -19.09 -2.29 -16.10
N TRP A 255 -18.98 -2.97 -14.97
CA TRP A 255 -19.73 -4.19 -14.66
C TRP A 255 -19.85 -4.40 -13.15
N SER A 256 -20.76 -5.27 -12.73
CA SER A 256 -20.84 -5.71 -11.34
C SER A 256 -20.33 -7.15 -11.22
N ALA A 257 -19.52 -7.43 -10.21
CA ALA A 257 -19.00 -8.76 -9.91
C ALA A 257 -18.65 -8.87 -8.42
N ASP A 258 -18.89 -10.04 -7.82
CA ASP A 258 -18.45 -10.38 -6.47
C ASP A 258 -18.80 -9.33 -5.40
N GLY A 259 -20.03 -8.79 -5.45
CA GLY A 259 -20.48 -7.75 -4.50
C GLY A 259 -19.87 -6.37 -4.73
N HIS A 260 -19.24 -6.12 -5.88
CA HIS A 260 -18.65 -4.83 -6.25
C HIS A 260 -19.20 -4.31 -7.56
N LEU A 261 -19.32 -2.99 -7.67
CA LEU A 261 -19.30 -2.29 -8.95
C LEU A 261 -17.84 -2.04 -9.34
N VAL A 262 -17.47 -2.50 -10.52
CA VAL A 262 -16.11 -2.38 -11.03
C VAL A 262 -16.09 -1.38 -12.18
N CYS A 263 -15.18 -0.44 -12.09
CA CYS A 263 -14.85 0.51 -13.15
C CYS A 263 -13.41 0.27 -13.58
N GLU A 264 -13.20 0.07 -14.87
CA GLU A 264 -11.87 -0.12 -15.43
C GLU A 264 -11.64 0.87 -16.55
N ILE A 265 -10.43 1.40 -16.62
CA ILE A 265 -9.93 2.02 -17.85
C ILE A 265 -8.70 1.28 -18.34
N ARG A 266 -8.64 1.06 -19.66
CA ARG A 266 -7.45 0.57 -20.35
C ARG A 266 -7.03 1.56 -21.42
N ASP A 267 -5.76 1.94 -21.43
CA ASP A 267 -5.16 2.81 -22.44
C ASP A 267 -3.85 2.22 -22.98
N ALA A 268 -3.21 2.91 -23.93
CA ALA A 268 -1.97 2.46 -24.57
C ALA A 268 -0.70 2.97 -23.86
N GLY A 269 -0.84 3.79 -22.82
CA GLY A 269 0.28 4.32 -22.07
C GLY A 269 0.86 3.30 -21.10
N ARG A 270 2.08 3.58 -20.64
CA ARG A 270 2.79 2.72 -19.70
C ARG A 270 3.03 3.45 -18.40
N LEU A 271 2.39 3.01 -17.32
CA LEU A 271 2.70 3.49 -15.99
C LEU A 271 4.07 2.93 -15.55
N THR A 272 5.07 3.80 -15.43
CA THR A 272 6.46 3.43 -15.11
C THR A 272 6.85 3.73 -13.67
N ASP A 273 6.22 4.69 -13.02
CA ASP A 273 6.46 5.02 -11.61
C ASP A 273 5.64 4.08 -10.71
N PRO A 274 6.27 3.16 -9.97
CA PRO A 274 5.57 2.19 -9.15
C PRO A 274 4.90 2.80 -7.91
N LEU A 275 5.26 4.04 -7.56
CA LEU A 275 4.67 4.80 -6.45
C LEU A 275 3.68 5.87 -6.95
N ALA A 276 3.28 5.83 -8.22
CA ALA A 276 2.24 6.70 -8.75
C ALA A 276 0.93 6.56 -7.95
N GLY A 277 0.38 7.69 -7.50
CA GLY A 277 -0.79 7.72 -6.62
C GLY A 277 -0.55 7.23 -5.18
N ARG A 278 0.69 6.94 -4.79
CA ARG A 278 1.08 6.48 -3.44
C ARG A 278 1.99 7.47 -2.69
N ARG A 279 2.27 8.62 -3.28
CA ARG A 279 2.98 9.73 -2.62
C ARG A 279 1.97 10.82 -2.22
N PRO A 280 2.08 11.41 -1.02
CA PRO A 280 1.28 12.56 -0.63
C PRO A 280 1.43 13.68 -1.66
N ALA A 281 0.31 14.32 -2.02
CA ALA A 281 0.34 15.50 -2.86
C ALA A 281 0.74 16.71 -2.01
N GLY A 282 1.71 17.50 -2.49
CA GLY A 282 2.06 18.75 -1.83
C GLY A 282 0.88 19.74 -1.80
N PRO A 283 0.75 20.62 -0.79
CA PRO A 283 -0.38 21.55 -0.68
C PRO A 283 -0.58 22.42 -1.93
N ARG A 284 0.53 22.79 -2.60
CA ARG A 284 0.57 23.63 -3.80
C ARG A 284 0.67 22.85 -5.12
N GLN A 285 0.64 21.53 -5.08
CA GLN A 285 0.78 20.69 -6.27
C GLN A 285 -0.50 20.76 -7.12
N LEU A 286 -0.43 21.37 -8.30
CA LEU A 286 -1.59 21.55 -9.18
C LEU A 286 -1.94 20.30 -10.02
N HIS A 287 -0.97 19.40 -10.25
CA HIS A 287 -1.12 18.23 -11.15
C HIS A 287 -0.64 16.93 -10.49
N GLY A 288 -1.08 15.77 -10.98
CA GLY A 288 -0.62 14.46 -10.47
C GLY A 288 -1.31 13.99 -9.18
N ARG A 289 -2.47 14.57 -8.84
CA ARG A 289 -3.32 14.15 -7.72
C ARG A 289 -4.30 13.04 -8.09
N GLY A 290 -4.56 12.83 -9.38
CA GLY A 290 -5.63 11.96 -9.85
C GLY A 290 -5.53 10.53 -9.33
N LEU A 291 -4.39 9.86 -9.51
CA LEU A 291 -4.23 8.49 -8.99
C LEU A 291 -4.27 8.42 -7.45
N LEU A 292 -3.84 9.45 -6.74
CA LEU A 292 -3.96 9.52 -5.28
C LEU A 292 -5.43 9.61 -4.87
N LEU A 293 -6.23 10.44 -5.56
CA LEU A 293 -7.68 10.57 -5.35
C LEU A 293 -8.41 9.26 -5.68
N VAL A 294 -8.08 8.63 -6.81
CA VAL A 294 -8.62 7.33 -7.21
C VAL A 294 -8.36 6.29 -6.11
N ASN A 295 -7.12 6.22 -5.61
CA ASN A 295 -6.79 5.33 -4.50
C ASN A 295 -7.60 5.66 -3.25
N HIS A 296 -7.77 6.95 -2.91
CA HIS A 296 -8.54 7.39 -1.74
C HIS A 296 -10.04 7.09 -1.83
N ILE A 297 -10.61 7.03 -3.03
CA ILE A 297 -12.05 6.78 -3.26
C ILE A 297 -12.37 5.29 -3.34
N ALA A 298 -11.60 4.54 -4.11
CA ALA A 298 -11.90 3.15 -4.44
C ALA A 298 -11.57 2.18 -3.30
N ASP A 299 -12.47 1.25 -3.00
CA ASP A 299 -12.30 0.27 -1.91
C ASP A 299 -11.15 -0.71 -2.21
N LEU A 300 -10.86 -0.95 -3.49
CA LEU A 300 -9.64 -1.62 -3.97
C LEU A 300 -9.26 -1.04 -5.35
N VAL A 301 -7.95 -0.87 -5.59
CA VAL A 301 -7.40 -0.54 -6.91
C VAL A 301 -6.42 -1.64 -7.32
N ARG A 302 -6.60 -2.15 -8.53
CA ARG A 302 -5.67 -3.07 -9.19
C ARG A 302 -5.14 -2.41 -10.46
N VAL A 303 -3.85 -2.56 -10.70
CA VAL A 303 -3.19 -2.05 -11.91
C VAL A 303 -2.44 -3.18 -12.57
N HIS A 304 -2.56 -3.26 -13.89
CA HIS A 304 -1.67 -4.05 -14.73
C HIS A 304 -1.06 -3.11 -15.77
N THR A 305 0.26 -3.13 -15.92
CA THR A 305 0.99 -2.31 -16.89
C THR A 305 1.94 -3.17 -17.70
N GLY A 306 2.00 -2.97 -19.01
CA GLY A 306 2.82 -3.75 -19.92
C GLY A 306 3.10 -3.02 -21.23
N PRO A 307 3.79 -3.66 -22.19
CA PRO A 307 4.07 -3.07 -23.50
C PRO A 307 2.83 -2.70 -24.31
N SER A 308 1.69 -3.36 -24.04
CA SER A 308 0.41 -3.13 -24.69
C SER A 308 -0.48 -2.09 -24.00
N GLY A 309 0.04 -1.44 -22.95
CA GLY A 309 -0.64 -0.37 -22.25
C GLY A 309 -0.85 -0.63 -20.75
N THR A 310 -1.69 0.21 -20.14
CA THR A 310 -2.02 0.17 -18.71
C THR A 310 -3.51 -0.06 -18.55
N THR A 311 -3.85 -0.95 -17.61
CA THR A 311 -5.23 -1.21 -17.17
C THR A 311 -5.32 -0.86 -15.69
N THR A 312 -6.17 0.10 -15.34
CA THR A 312 -6.48 0.45 -13.95
C THR A 312 -7.92 0.05 -13.66
N ARG A 313 -8.11 -0.81 -12.67
CA ARG A 313 -9.40 -1.35 -12.25
C ARG A 313 -9.67 -0.94 -10.82
N ILE A 314 -10.80 -0.29 -10.61
CA ILE A 314 -11.25 0.18 -9.30
C ILE A 314 -12.52 -0.57 -8.90
N HIS A 315 -12.57 -0.99 -7.65
CA HIS A 315 -13.67 -1.73 -7.07
C HIS A 315 -14.35 -0.87 -6.01
N LEU A 316 -15.67 -0.76 -6.10
CA LEU A 316 -16.51 -0.16 -5.07
C LEU A 316 -17.49 -1.21 -4.57
N ARG A 317 -17.48 -1.48 -3.27
CA ARG A 317 -18.39 -2.46 -2.66
C ARG A 317 -19.83 -1.97 -2.78
N LEU A 318 -20.71 -2.84 -3.25
CA LEU A 318 -22.14 -2.56 -3.38
C LEU A 318 -22.79 -2.32 -2.00
N PRO A 319 -23.84 -1.49 -1.93
CA PRO A 319 -24.57 -1.21 -0.68
C PRO A 319 -25.24 -2.43 -0.03
#